data_AF-A0A3N0EH91-F1
#
_entry.id   AF-A0A3N0EH91-F1
#
_cell.length_a   1.000
_cell.length_b   1.000
_cell.length_c   1.000
_cell.angle_alpha   90.00
_cell.angle_beta   90.00
_cell.angle_gamma   90.00
#
_symmetry.space_group_name_H-M   'P 1'
#
loop_
_entity.id
_entity.type
_entity.pdbx_description
1 polymer ?
#
loop_
_entity_poly.entity_id
_entity_poly.type
_entity_poly.pdbx_seq_one_letter_code
_entity_poly.pdbx_strand_id
1 'polypeptide(L)'
;MNEKKTVAELTIHYKKQRLMSLLFDSTETADAVMEILNGHLNEKGKKEFSFSGEIKTVYSGKGVVDELNDWMDHKIEPNGTILDLIKVLDGLN
;
A
#
# COMPACT_ATOMS: atom_id res chain seq x y z
N MET A 1 13.16 -3.18 15.39
CA MET A 1 12.10 -2.55 14.56
C MET A 1 11.69 -3.57 13.53
N ASN A 2 10.40 -3.84 13.35
CA ASN A 2 9.95 -4.75 12.28
C ASN A 2 10.30 -4.11 10.93
N GLU A 3 11.11 -4.81 10.14
CA GLU A 3 11.62 -4.34 8.85
C GLU A 3 10.55 -4.30 7.75
N LYS A 4 9.46 -5.06 7.96
CA LYS A 4 8.25 -5.12 7.14
C LYS A 4 7.01 -5.03 8.03
N LYS A 5 5.99 -4.27 7.61
CA LYS A 5 4.68 -4.17 8.29
C LYS A 5 3.56 -4.38 7.30
N THR A 6 2.68 -5.34 7.57
CA THR A 6 1.42 -5.48 6.83
C THR A 6 0.42 -4.45 7.33
N VAL A 7 -0.16 -3.70 6.41
CA VAL A 7 -1.13 -2.63 6.65
C VAL A 7 -2.32 -2.78 5.71
N ALA A 8 -3.46 -2.25 6.09
CA ALA A 8 -4.61 -2.08 5.21
C ALA A 8 -4.53 -0.68 4.56
N GLU A 9 -4.53 -0.62 3.23
CA GLU A 9 -4.67 0.62 2.47
C GLU A 9 -6.14 0.83 2.11
N LEU A 10 -6.71 1.95 2.51
CA LEU A 10 -7.98 2.46 1.99
C LEU A 10 -7.68 3.55 0.96
N THR A 11 -8.08 3.34 -0.29
CA THR A 11 -7.95 4.33 -1.36
C THR A 11 -9.30 4.98 -1.63
N ILE A 12 -9.31 6.32 -1.59
CA ILE A 12 -10.49 7.15 -1.85
C ILE A 12 -10.36 7.72 -3.26
N HIS A 13 -11.40 7.52 -4.07
CA HIS A 13 -11.49 8.07 -5.41
C HIS A 13 -12.58 9.13 -5.46
N TYR A 14 -12.32 10.22 -6.18
CA TYR A 14 -13.31 11.22 -6.57
C TYR A 14 -13.42 11.25 -8.09
N LYS A 15 -14.65 11.08 -8.62
CA LYS A 15 -14.93 10.98 -10.05
C LYS A 15 -14.02 9.98 -10.77
N LYS A 16 -13.83 8.81 -10.16
CA LYS A 16 -12.95 7.71 -10.62
C LYS A 16 -11.44 8.05 -10.65
N GLN A 17 -11.03 9.22 -10.17
CA GLN A 17 -9.63 9.58 -10.01
C GLN A 17 -9.20 9.34 -8.56
N ARG A 18 -8.01 8.79 -8.35
CA ARG A 18 -7.45 8.61 -7.01
C ARG A 18 -7.25 9.97 -6.38
N LEU A 19 -7.95 10.21 -5.26
CA LEU A 19 -7.84 11.45 -4.50
C LEU A 19 -6.75 11.32 -3.45
N MET A 20 -6.83 10.27 -2.62
CA MET A 20 -5.87 10.01 -1.56
C MET A 20 -5.93 8.55 -1.11
N SER A 21 -4.92 8.12 -0.33
CA SER A 21 -4.91 6.83 0.34
C SER A 21 -4.53 6.98 1.81
N LEU A 22 -5.15 6.16 2.64
CA LEU A 22 -4.96 6.09 4.09
C LEU A 22 -4.43 4.70 4.43
N LEU A 23 -3.42 4.62 5.29
CA LEU A 23 -2.84 3.37 5.76
C LEU A 23 -3.26 3.11 7.21
N PHE A 24 -3.73 1.89 7.46
CA PHE A 24 -4.20 1.44 8.77
C PHE A 24 -3.45 0.22 9.24
N ASP A 25 -3.29 0.12 10.55
CA ASP A 25 -2.61 -1.02 11.18
C ASP A 25 -3.44 -2.31 11.14
N SER A 26 -4.76 -2.22 10.99
CA SER A 26 -5.66 -3.36 10.83
C SER A 26 -6.74 -3.10 9.79
N THR A 27 -7.23 -4.19 9.17
CA THR A 27 -8.38 -4.17 8.25
C THR A 27 -9.64 -3.67 8.92
N GLU A 28 -9.90 -4.14 10.15
CA GLU A 28 -11.07 -3.75 10.94
C GLU A 28 -11.17 -2.23 11.10
N THR A 29 -10.03 -1.56 11.35
CA THR A 29 -10.01 -0.10 11.48
C THR A 29 -10.25 0.58 10.13
N ALA A 30 -9.67 0.06 9.05
CA ALA A 30 -9.89 0.58 7.70
C ALA A 30 -11.36 0.47 7.28
N ASP A 31 -11.99 -0.67 7.57
CA ASP A 31 -13.40 -0.96 7.27
C ASP A 31 -14.33 -0.03 8.04
N ALA A 32 -14.10 0.14 9.35
CA ALA A 32 -14.88 1.06 10.17
C ALA A 32 -14.80 2.51 9.66
N VAL A 33 -13.61 2.97 9.26
CA VAL A 33 -13.45 4.32 8.68
C VAL A 33 -14.16 4.43 7.33
N MET A 34 -14.07 3.41 6.47
CA MET A 34 -14.79 3.37 5.20
C MET A 34 -16.31 3.49 5.41
N GLU A 35 -16.87 2.75 6.37
CA GLU A 35 -18.29 2.81 6.71
C GLU A 35 -18.71 4.21 7.17
N ILE A 36 -17.93 4.83 8.07
CA ILE A 36 -18.18 6.19 8.55
C ILE A 36 -18.16 7.18 7.39
N LEU A 37 -17.14 7.13 6.52
CA LEU A 37 -17.03 8.04 5.37
C LEU A 37 -18.21 7.86 4.41
N ASN A 38 -18.58 6.62 4.10
CA ASN A 38 -19.71 6.32 3.23
C ASN A 38 -21.06 6.76 3.84
N GLY A 39 -21.19 6.71 5.17
CA GLY A 39 -22.36 7.17 5.91
C GLY A 39 -22.58 8.69 5.83
N HIS A 40 -21.52 9.48 5.66
CA HIS A 40 -21.60 10.94 5.55
C HIS A 40 -21.92 11.42 4.11
N LEU A 41 -21.89 10.52 3.12
CA LEU A 41 -22.18 10.87 1.73
C LEU A 41 -23.70 10.85 1.46
N ASN A 42 -24.20 11.91 0.84
CA ASN A 42 -25.53 11.92 0.23
C ASN A 42 -25.54 11.13 -1.10
N GLU A 43 -26.71 10.97 -1.73
CA GLU A 43 -26.84 10.19 -2.97
C GLU A 43 -25.95 10.67 -4.12
N LYS A 44 -25.70 11.99 -4.21
CA LYS A 44 -24.77 12.55 -5.20
C LYS A 44 -23.33 12.18 -4.84
N GLY A 45 -22.95 12.32 -3.57
CA GLY A 45 -21.65 11.95 -3.04
C GLY A 45 -21.32 10.48 -3.30
N LYS A 46 -22.28 9.56 -3.08
CA LYS A 46 -22.11 8.12 -3.34
C LYS A 46 -21.88 7.77 -4.82
N LYS A 47 -22.25 8.65 -5.76
CA LYS A 47 -21.96 8.48 -7.20
C LYS A 47 -20.61 9.05 -7.60
N GLU A 48 -20.15 10.07 -6.90
CA GLU A 48 -18.88 10.75 -7.21
C GLU A 48 -17.70 10.14 -6.44
N PHE A 49 -17.92 9.61 -5.24
CA PHE A 49 -16.90 8.96 -4.44
C PHE A 49 -16.98 7.44 -4.53
N SER A 50 -15.83 6.79 -4.57
CA SER A 50 -15.72 5.34 -4.42
C SER A 50 -14.51 4.98 -3.56
N PHE A 51 -14.64 3.89 -2.82
CA PHE A 51 -13.64 3.42 -1.87
C PHE A 51 -13.14 2.03 -2.29
N SER A 52 -11.85 1.76 -2.12
CA SER A 52 -11.27 0.44 -2.35
C SER A 52 -10.26 0.11 -1.26
N GLY A 53 -10.36 -1.08 -0.68
CA GLY A 53 -9.43 -1.60 0.32
C GLY A 53 -8.45 -2.61 -0.30
N GLU A 54 -7.19 -2.56 0.12
CA GLU A 54 -6.15 -3.53 -0.26
C GLU A 54 -5.22 -3.81 0.93
N ILE A 55 -4.74 -5.05 1.07
CA ILE A 55 -3.68 -5.37 2.04
C ILE A 55 -2.32 -5.13 1.39
N LYS A 56 -1.49 -4.30 2.02
CA LYS A 56 -0.15 -3.96 1.54
C LYS A 56 0.90 -4.25 2.57
N THR A 57 2.09 -4.62 2.10
CA THR A 57 3.29 -4.67 2.93
C THR A 57 4.07 -3.38 2.72
N VAL A 58 4.28 -2.62 3.80
CA VAL A 58 5.14 -1.44 3.80
C VAL A 58 6.48 -1.82 4.39
N TYR A 59 7.53 -1.42 3.70
CA TYR A 59 8.92 -1.67 4.07
C TYR A 59 9.47 -0.43 4.77
N SER A 60 10.19 -0.64 5.87
CA SER A 60 11.00 0.43 6.44
C SER A 60 12.19 0.72 5.52
N GLY A 61 12.70 1.96 5.51
CA GLY A 61 13.89 2.31 4.72
C GLY A 61 15.09 1.41 5.05
N LYS A 62 15.26 1.05 6.32
CA LYS A 62 16.26 0.06 6.74
C LYS A 62 15.99 -1.32 6.15
N GLY A 63 14.77 -1.82 6.23
CA GLY A 63 14.40 -3.13 5.68
C GLY A 63 14.64 -3.25 4.18
N VAL A 64 14.40 -2.16 3.42
CA VAL A 64 14.78 -2.11 1.99
C VAL A 64 16.29 -2.25 1.81
N VAL A 65 17.09 -1.50 2.56
CA VAL A 65 18.55 -1.54 2.47
C VAL A 65 19.12 -2.91 2.86
N ASP A 66 18.61 -3.52 3.93
CA ASP A 66 19.08 -4.81 4.40
C ASP A 66 18.75 -5.92 3.39
N GLU A 67 17.53 -5.92 2.83
CA GLU A 67 17.13 -6.89 1.79
C GLU A 67 17.93 -6.73 0.50
N LEU A 68 18.27 -5.50 0.11
CA LEU A 68 19.17 -5.23 -1.02
C LEU A 68 20.59 -5.73 -0.75
N ASN A 69 21.13 -5.54 0.46
CA ASN A 69 22.45 -6.05 0.83
C ASN A 69 22.48 -7.57 0.81
N ASP A 70 21.47 -8.23 1.38
CA ASP A 70 21.40 -9.70 1.39
C ASP A 70 21.24 -10.26 -0.04
N TRP A 71 20.56 -9.56 -0.93
CA TRP A 71 20.52 -9.90 -2.36
C TRP A 71 21.89 -9.77 -3.02
N MET A 72 22.59 -8.63 -2.84
CA MET A 72 23.95 -8.43 -3.38
C MET A 72 24.93 -9.50 -2.88
N ASP A 73 24.76 -9.95 -1.64
CA ASP A 73 25.54 -11.02 -1.02
C ASP A 73 25.08 -12.44 -1.45
N HIS A 74 24.11 -12.55 -2.36
CA HIS A 74 23.53 -13.82 -2.87
C HIS A 74 22.92 -14.72 -1.77
N LYS A 75 22.45 -14.12 -0.67
CA LYS A 75 21.84 -14.85 0.45
C LYS A 75 20.35 -15.09 0.27
N ILE A 76 19.67 -14.25 -0.51
CA ILE A 76 18.23 -14.30 -0.74
C ILE A 76 17.90 -14.10 -2.21
N GLU A 77 16.74 -14.62 -2.64
CA GLU A 77 16.10 -14.24 -3.90
C GLU A 77 15.07 -13.12 -3.63
N PRO A 78 15.21 -11.94 -4.24
CA PRO A 78 14.30 -10.83 -4.02
C PRO A 78 12.93 -11.13 -4.66
N ASN A 79 11.86 -10.68 -4.00
CA ASN A 79 10.49 -10.77 -4.52
C ASN A 79 9.72 -9.46 -4.29
N GLY A 80 8.53 -9.37 -4.91
CA GLY A 80 7.65 -8.21 -4.77
C GLY A 80 8.33 -6.88 -5.09
N THR A 81 8.13 -5.88 -4.22
CA THR A 81 8.61 -4.50 -4.42
C THR A 81 10.13 -4.38 -4.57
N ILE A 82 10.91 -5.21 -3.87
CA ILE A 82 12.38 -5.18 -3.98
C ILE A 82 12.85 -5.72 -5.32
N LEU A 83 12.22 -6.81 -5.81
CA LEU A 83 12.49 -7.32 -7.16
C LEU A 83 12.14 -6.29 -8.24
N ASP A 84 11.00 -5.61 -8.10
CA ASP A 84 10.60 -4.57 -9.05
C ASP A 84 11.56 -3.37 -9.03
N LEU A 85 12.06 -2.98 -7.85
CA LEU A 85 13.10 -1.96 -7.71
C LEU A 85 14.39 -2.37 -8.44
N ILE A 86 14.84 -3.61 -8.25
CA ILE A 86 16.05 -4.14 -8.91
C ILE A 86 15.89 -4.11 -10.43
N LYS A 87 14.75 -4.55 -10.98
CA LYS A 87 14.49 -4.50 -12.43
C LYS A 87 14.60 -3.07 -12.99
N VAL A 88 14.11 -2.08 -12.25
CA VAL A 88 14.22 -0.66 -12.62
C VAL A 88 15.69 -0.21 -12.59
N LEU A 89 16.45 -0.59 -11.57
CA LEU A 89 17.87 -0.22 -11.43
C LEU A 89 18.76 -0.89 -12.49
N ASP A 90 18.46 -2.14 -12.83
CA ASP A 90 19.19 -2.92 -13.85
C ASP A 90 18.80 -2.53 -15.29
N GLY A 91 17.82 -1.63 -15.45
CA GLY A 91 17.34 -1.20 -16.77
C GLY A 91 16.59 -2.28 -17.54
N LEU A 92 16.05 -3.28 -16.84
CA LEU A 92 15.30 -4.42 -17.40
C LEU A 92 13.81 -4.10 -17.63
N ASN A 93 13.49 -2.83 -17.94
CA ASN A 93 12.11 -2.40 -18.24
C ASN A 93 11.57 -3.05 -19.52
#